data_AF-A0A1Q3B1S5-F1
#
_entry.id   AF-A0A1Q3B1S5-F1
#
_cell.length_a   1.000
_cell.length_b   1.000
_cell.length_c   1.000
_cell.angle_alpha   90.00
_cell.angle_beta   90.00
_cell.angle_gamma   90.00
#
_symmetry.space_group_name_H-M   'P 1'
#
loop_
_entity.id
_entity.type
_entity.pdbx_description
1 polymer ?
#
loop_
_entity_poly.entity_id
_entity_poly.type
_entity_poly.pdbx_seq_one_letter_code
_entity_poly.pdbx_strand_id
1 'polypeptide(L)'
;IDQGYLSLPPEKIAKKYLIEYIEPNLFLGGKTRMIYEYILNETGSTSIVHKYRTSTEIGFSKFQIKKVICLNESGSNPLVIRFLKNLGYCQKQYNYYDYMNAFEKIFLFQNSEFKHSWL
;
A
#
# COMPACT_ATOMS: atom_id res chain seq x y z
N ILE A 1 23.96 -5.38 8.42
CA ILE A 1 23.33 -4.49 9.42
C ILE A 1 24.47 -3.81 10.15
N ASP A 2 24.56 -2.48 10.10
CA ASP A 2 25.61 -1.72 10.78
C ASP A 2 25.59 -2.04 12.28
N GLN A 3 26.75 -2.37 12.85
CA GLN A 3 26.88 -2.88 14.23
C GLN A 3 26.41 -1.87 15.30
N GLY A 4 26.38 -0.58 14.97
CA GLY A 4 25.95 0.50 15.87
C GLY A 4 24.45 0.55 16.18
N TYR A 5 23.60 -0.27 15.54
CA TYR A 5 22.14 -0.19 15.66
C TYR A 5 21.51 -1.36 16.43
N LEU A 6 22.28 -2.39 16.79
CA LEU A 6 21.78 -3.57 17.51
C LEU A 6 21.27 -3.24 18.93
N SER A 7 21.69 -2.11 19.50
CA SER A 7 21.31 -1.64 20.84
C SER A 7 20.17 -0.62 20.85
N LEU A 8 19.68 -0.18 19.68
CA LEU A 8 18.58 0.77 19.63
C LEU A 8 17.23 0.06 19.79
N PRO A 9 16.24 0.72 20.42
CA PRO A 9 14.87 0.24 20.39
C PRO A 9 14.38 0.04 18.94
N PRO A 10 13.59 -1.02 18.65
CA PRO A 10 13.10 -1.30 17.31
C PRO A 10 12.43 -0.11 16.62
N GLU A 11 11.75 0.76 17.37
CA GLU A 11 11.12 1.99 16.84
C GLU A 11 12.14 2.98 16.26
N LYS A 12 13.33 3.10 16.85
CA LYS A 12 14.40 4.00 16.35
C LYS A 12 15.10 3.40 15.12
N ILE A 13 15.23 2.08 15.08
CA ILE A 13 15.72 1.33 13.91
C ILE A 13 14.70 1.47 12.76
N ALA A 14 13.43 1.20 13.04
CA ALA A 14 12.31 1.38 12.13
C ALA A 14 12.27 2.81 11.60
N LYS A 15 12.38 3.84 12.45
CA LYS A 15 12.53 5.22 11.98
C LYS A 15 13.69 5.32 10.97
N LYS A 16 14.89 4.85 11.28
CA LYS A 16 16.04 5.05 10.39
C LYS A 16 15.93 4.31 9.04
N TYR A 17 15.39 3.10 9.03
CA TYR A 17 15.27 2.27 7.83
C TYR A 17 13.93 2.43 7.11
N LEU A 18 12.91 3.01 7.77
CA LEU A 18 11.54 3.17 7.28
C LEU A 18 11.04 4.64 7.26
N ILE A 19 11.77 5.64 7.78
CA ILE A 19 11.60 7.06 7.40
C ILE A 19 12.22 7.17 6.01
N GLU A 20 11.45 7.29 4.93
CA GLU A 20 10.81 8.55 4.53
C GLU A 20 9.57 8.31 3.61
N TYR A 21 8.81 7.23 3.83
CA TYR A 21 7.68 6.85 2.94
C TYR A 21 6.34 6.54 3.63
N ILE A 22 6.17 6.90 4.90
CA ILE A 22 4.92 6.62 5.66
C ILE A 22 4.01 7.85 5.81
N GLU A 23 4.17 8.84 4.95
CA GLU A 23 3.00 9.27 4.19
C GLU A 23 3.31 8.83 2.76
N PRO A 24 2.35 8.34 1.96
CA PRO A 24 2.53 8.32 0.52
C PRO A 24 2.65 9.78 0.11
N ASN A 25 3.85 10.36 0.26
CA ASN A 25 4.13 11.72 -0.10
C ASN A 25 3.82 11.83 -1.57
N LEU A 26 2.92 12.76 -1.86
CA LEU A 26 2.27 13.04 -3.13
C LEU A 26 3.23 13.30 -4.31
N PHE A 27 4.56 13.20 -4.18
CA PHE A 27 5.46 13.93 -5.09
C PHE A 27 6.79 13.28 -5.51
N LEU A 28 6.95 11.96 -5.41
CA LEU A 28 8.05 11.25 -6.09
C LEU A 28 7.52 10.10 -6.95
N GLY A 29 6.69 10.44 -7.94
CA GLY A 29 6.23 9.53 -9.00
C GLY A 29 5.35 8.34 -8.58
N GLY A 30 5.14 8.13 -7.28
CA GLY A 30 4.37 7.03 -6.71
C GLY A 30 2.88 7.32 -6.59
N LYS A 31 2.05 6.28 -6.75
CA LYS A 31 0.61 6.35 -6.49
C LYS A 31 0.35 6.42 -4.98
N THR A 32 -0.75 7.07 -4.57
CA THR A 32 -1.11 7.15 -3.14
C THR A 32 -1.59 5.80 -2.61
N ARG A 33 -1.59 5.62 -1.27
CA ARG A 33 -2.18 4.43 -0.62
C ARG A 33 -3.59 4.16 -1.12
N MET A 34 -4.40 5.22 -1.22
CA MET A 34 -5.77 5.15 -1.72
C MET A 34 -5.81 4.55 -3.12
N ILE A 35 -4.96 5.02 -4.04
CA ILE A 35 -4.90 4.48 -5.41
C ILE A 35 -4.51 3.00 -5.42
N TYR A 36 -3.53 2.58 -4.61
CA TYR A 36 -3.17 1.16 -4.50
C TYR A 36 -4.32 0.30 -3.93
N GLU A 37 -5.03 0.80 -2.92
CA GLU A 37 -6.23 0.13 -2.39
C GLU A 37 -7.31 -0.02 -3.48
N TYR A 38 -7.52 1.01 -4.29
CA TYR A 38 -8.46 0.95 -5.41
C TYR A 38 -8.05 -0.05 -6.50
N ILE A 39 -6.76 -0.13 -6.84
CA ILE A 39 -6.25 -1.13 -7.79
C ILE A 39 -6.59 -2.55 -7.31
N LEU A 40 -6.36 -2.82 -6.02
CA LEU A 40 -6.59 -4.15 -5.43
C LEU A 40 -8.09 -4.48 -5.26
N ASN A 41 -8.93 -3.48 -4.94
CA ASN A 41 -10.38 -3.65 -4.87
C ASN A 41 -11.00 -3.86 -6.27
N GLU A 42 -10.59 -3.08 -7.27
CA GLU A 42 -11.16 -3.15 -8.63
C GLU A 42 -10.81 -4.47 -9.32
N THR A 43 -9.60 -4.99 -9.10
CA THR A 43 -9.18 -6.31 -9.58
C THR A 43 -9.85 -7.47 -8.84
N GLY A 44 -10.56 -7.18 -7.74
CA GLY A 44 -11.17 -8.16 -6.85
C GLY A 44 -10.12 -9.00 -6.10
N SER A 45 -8.88 -8.54 -6.05
CA SER A 45 -7.77 -9.24 -5.41
C SER A 45 -7.83 -9.17 -3.89
N THR A 46 -8.47 -8.13 -3.34
CA THR A 46 -8.55 -7.93 -1.90
C THR A 46 -9.95 -7.50 -1.45
N SER A 47 -10.16 -7.52 -0.14
CA SER A 47 -11.21 -6.78 0.54
C SER A 47 -10.57 -6.02 1.69
N ILE A 48 -10.76 -4.71 1.69
CA ILE A 48 -10.16 -3.80 2.67
C ILE A 48 -11.30 -3.07 3.37
N VAL A 49 -11.29 -3.11 4.70
CA VAL A 49 -12.24 -2.37 5.53
C VAL A 49 -11.45 -1.58 6.56
N HIS A 50 -11.51 -0.26 6.46
CA HIS A 50 -10.94 0.64 7.45
C HIS A 50 -11.97 0.97 8.52
N LYS A 51 -11.51 0.99 9.77
CA LYS A 51 -12.27 1.41 10.93
C LYS A 51 -11.57 2.61 11.51
N TYR A 52 -12.26 3.73 11.36
CA TYR A 52 -11.75 5.04 11.68
C TYR A 52 -12.00 5.37 13.14
N ARG A 53 -11.02 6.00 13.79
CA ARG A 53 -11.15 6.55 15.16
C ARG A 53 -11.77 7.93 15.13
N THR A 54 -11.40 8.72 14.12
CA THR A 54 -11.94 10.07 13.83
C THR A 54 -12.40 10.12 12.38
N SER A 55 -12.86 11.26 11.86
CA SER A 55 -13.27 11.36 10.45
C SER A 55 -12.12 11.12 9.45
N THR A 56 -10.86 11.23 9.89
CA THR A 56 -9.68 11.15 9.01
C THR A 56 -8.66 10.09 9.45
N GLU A 57 -8.65 9.70 10.74
CA GLU A 57 -7.65 8.79 11.29
C GLU A 57 -8.13 7.33 11.26
N ILE A 58 -7.36 6.48 10.59
CA ILE A 58 -7.59 5.03 10.60
C ILE A 58 -7.01 4.46 11.90
N GLY A 59 -7.88 3.89 12.73
CA GLY A 59 -7.45 3.17 13.93
C GLY A 59 -7.03 1.75 13.64
N PHE A 60 -7.85 1.03 12.86
CA PHE A 60 -7.53 -0.32 12.43
C PHE A 60 -8.07 -0.62 11.03
N SER A 61 -7.42 -1.56 10.35
CA SER A 61 -7.82 -2.04 9.03
C SER A 61 -7.96 -3.55 9.08
N LYS A 62 -9.06 -4.07 8.54
CA LYS A 62 -9.17 -5.48 8.21
C LYS A 62 -8.82 -5.66 6.74
N PHE A 63 -7.93 -6.60 6.47
CA PHE A 63 -7.47 -6.89 5.12
C PHE A 63 -7.62 -8.38 4.82
N GLN A 64 -8.22 -8.71 3.68
CA GLN A 64 -8.32 -10.08 3.19
C GLN A 64 -7.80 -10.15 1.76
N ILE A 65 -6.77 -10.97 1.54
CA ILE A 65 -6.31 -11.34 0.20
C ILE A 65 -7.23 -12.44 -0.31
N LYS A 66 -7.84 -12.23 -1.48
CA LYS A 66 -8.70 -13.20 -2.15
C LYS A 66 -7.95 -13.94 -3.26
N LYS A 67 -7.13 -13.21 -4.02
CA LYS A 67 -6.30 -13.76 -5.10
C LYS A 67 -5.13 -12.84 -5.40
N VAL A 68 -4.13 -13.40 -6.08
CA VAL A 68 -3.03 -12.65 -6.70
C VAL A 68 -3.06 -12.98 -8.19
N ILE A 69 -3.35 -11.99 -9.03
CA ILE A 69 -3.31 -12.10 -10.48
C ILE A 69 -1.84 -12.19 -10.92
N CYS A 70 -1.51 -13.26 -11.64
CA CYS A 70 -0.20 -13.45 -12.23
C CYS A 70 -0.08 -12.70 -13.57
N LEU A 71 1.15 -12.40 -14.02
CA LEU A 71 1.36 -11.66 -15.26
C LEU A 71 0.69 -12.32 -16.47
N ASN A 72 0.76 -13.65 -16.58
CA ASN A 72 0.09 -14.43 -17.63
C ASN A 72 -1.43 -14.22 -17.67
N GLU A 73 -2.08 -14.04 -16.52
CA GLU A 73 -3.52 -13.77 -16.40
C GLU A 73 -3.85 -12.30 -16.68
N SER A 74 -2.92 -11.38 -16.38
CA SER A 74 -3.03 -9.95 -16.68
C SER A 74 -2.65 -9.62 -18.14
N GLY A 75 -2.19 -10.60 -18.93
CA GLY A 75 -1.75 -10.43 -20.30
C GLY A 75 -0.23 -10.33 -20.44
N SER A 76 0.28 -10.66 -21.63
CA SER A 76 1.72 -10.87 -21.86
C SER A 76 2.61 -9.63 -21.70
N ASN A 77 2.04 -8.42 -21.75
CA ASN A 77 2.79 -7.18 -21.61
C ASN A 77 2.47 -6.51 -20.25
N PRO A 78 3.42 -6.47 -19.30
CA PRO A 78 3.21 -5.89 -17.97
C PRO A 78 3.01 -4.37 -17.98
N LEU A 79 3.36 -3.70 -19.08
CA LEU A 79 3.29 -2.24 -19.24
C LEU A 79 1.94 -1.76 -19.80
N VAL A 80 1.02 -2.69 -20.10
CA VAL A 80 -0.32 -2.32 -20.57
C VAL A 80 -1.02 -1.45 -19.53
N ILE A 81 -1.39 -0.25 -19.95
CA ILE A 81 -2.08 0.73 -19.11
C ILE A 81 -3.55 0.33 -18.99
N ARG A 82 -4.03 0.25 -17.74
CA ARG A 82 -5.41 0.01 -17.34
C ARG A 82 -5.95 1.23 -16.61
N PHE A 83 -7.26 1.42 -16.63
CA PHE A 83 -7.91 2.59 -16.05
C PHE A 83 -8.87 2.18 -14.93
N LEU A 84 -8.69 2.79 -13.74
CA LEU A 84 -9.59 2.69 -12.61
C LEU A 84 -10.94 3.33 -12.95
N LYS A 85 -12.00 2.53 -12.94
CA LYS A 85 -13.35 2.91 -13.38
C LYS A 85 -13.94 4.01 -12.49
N ASN A 86 -13.76 3.90 -11.18
CA ASN A 86 -14.41 4.76 -10.17
C ASN A 86 -13.63 6.05 -9.81
N LEU A 87 -12.57 6.32 -10.57
CA LEU A 87 -11.41 7.17 -10.33
C LEU A 87 -11.35 8.71 -10.43
N GLY A 88 -12.29 9.48 -11.02
CA GLY A 88 -11.99 10.88 -11.49
C GLY A 88 -10.76 11.06 -12.45
N TYR A 89 -10.73 12.03 -13.37
CA TYR A 89 -9.88 11.94 -14.59
C TYR A 89 -8.35 11.84 -14.44
N CYS A 90 -7.70 12.33 -13.37
CA CYS A 90 -6.24 12.57 -13.37
C CYS A 90 -5.36 11.48 -12.72
N GLN A 91 -5.90 10.48 -12.02
CA GLN A 91 -5.11 9.47 -11.29
C GLN A 91 -5.52 8.01 -11.57
N LYS A 92 -6.15 7.75 -12.71
CA LYS A 92 -6.81 6.45 -13.00
C LYS A 92 -5.90 5.36 -13.54
N GLN A 93 -4.69 5.66 -14.00
CA GLN A 93 -3.91 4.69 -14.77
C GLN A 93 -3.11 3.75 -13.86
N TYR A 94 -3.03 2.47 -14.20
CA TYR A 94 -2.14 1.51 -13.57
C TYR A 94 -1.69 0.42 -14.55
N ASN A 95 -0.54 -0.20 -14.31
CA ASN A 95 -0.07 -1.37 -15.05
C ASN A 95 0.17 -2.57 -14.09
N TYR A 96 0.73 -3.66 -14.59
CA TYR A 96 0.97 -4.85 -13.75
C TYR A 96 1.97 -4.59 -12.61
N TYR A 97 3.00 -3.77 -12.84
CA TYR A 97 3.95 -3.41 -11.79
C TYR A 97 3.31 -2.54 -10.72
N ASP A 98 2.41 -1.63 -11.09
CA ASP A 98 1.60 -0.88 -10.12
C ASP A 98 0.72 -1.80 -9.27
N TYR A 99 0.17 -2.86 -9.87
CA TYR A 99 -0.60 -3.89 -9.15
C TYR A 99 0.26 -4.68 -8.16
N MET A 100 1.47 -5.08 -8.55
CA MET A 100 2.40 -5.77 -7.65
C MET A 100 2.88 -4.84 -6.52
N ASN A 101 3.23 -3.59 -6.87
CA ASN A 101 3.56 -2.56 -5.89
C ASN A 101 2.39 -2.30 -4.94
N ALA A 102 1.15 -2.42 -5.40
CA ALA A 102 -0.02 -2.22 -4.55
C ALA A 102 0.00 -3.15 -3.34
N PHE A 103 0.33 -4.44 -3.52
CA PHE A 103 0.45 -5.37 -2.39
C PHE A 103 1.54 -4.96 -1.41
N GLU A 104 2.71 -4.55 -1.90
CA GLU A 104 3.80 -4.13 -1.02
C GLU A 104 3.44 -2.84 -0.26
N LYS A 105 2.99 -1.81 -0.98
CA LYS A 105 2.85 -0.45 -0.45
C LYS A 105 1.67 -0.28 0.50
N ILE A 106 0.59 -1.04 0.36
CA ILE A 106 -0.54 -0.94 1.30
C ILE A 106 -0.19 -1.44 2.70
N PHE A 107 0.74 -2.40 2.82
CA PHE A 107 1.16 -2.97 4.10
C PHE A 107 2.20 -2.11 4.79
N LEU A 108 2.79 -1.15 4.07
CA LEU A 108 3.67 -0.14 4.67
C LEU A 108 2.90 0.95 5.41
N PHE A 109 1.56 0.96 5.36
CA PHE A 109 0.77 1.88 6.15
C PHE A 109 0.94 1.58 7.64
N GLN A 110 1.52 2.53 8.36
CA GLN A 110 1.67 2.52 9.80
C GLN A 110 0.65 3.46 10.42
N ASN A 111 -0.06 3.03 11.45
CA ASN A 111 -0.95 3.93 12.19
C ASN A 111 -0.14 4.92 13.05
N SER A 112 -0.79 5.99 13.46
CA SER A 112 -0.25 7.06 14.32
C SER A 112 0.36 6.56 15.63
N GLU A 113 -0.12 5.42 16.13
CA GLU A 113 0.32 4.81 17.39
C GLU A 113 1.46 3.81 17.22
N PHE A 114 1.91 3.54 15.99
CA PHE A 114 2.90 2.51 15.67
C PHE A 114 2.50 1.11 16.18
N LYS A 115 1.20 0.87 16.41
CA LYS A 115 0.68 -0.39 16.93
C LYS A 115 0.24 -1.29 15.79
N HIS A 116 0.92 -2.42 15.62
CA HIS A 116 0.46 -3.49 14.76
C HIS A 116 0.20 -4.73 15.61
N SER A 117 -0.99 -5.29 15.49
CA SER A 117 -1.36 -6.58 16.08
C SER A 117 -1.92 -7.46 14.98
N TRP A 118 -1.34 -8.64 14.82
CA TRP A 118 -1.86 -9.69 13.94
C TRP A 118 -2.72 -10.61 14.82
N LEU A 119 -4.02 -10.66 14.54
CA LEU A 119 -4.98 -11.56 15.18
C LEU A 119 -5.38 -12.65 14.19
#